data_AF-A0A170XC44-F1
#
_entry.id   AF-A0A170XC44-F1
#
_cell.length_a   1.000
_cell.length_b   1.000
_cell.length_c   1.000
_cell.angle_alpha   90.00
_cell.angle_beta   90.00
_cell.angle_gamma   90.00
#
_symmetry.space_group_name_H-M   'P 1'
#
loop_
_entity.id
_entity.type
_entity.pdbx_description
1 polymer ?
#
loop_
_entity_poly.entity_id
_entity_poly.type
_entity_poly.pdbx_seq_one_letter_code
_entity_poly.pdbx_strand_id
1 'polypeptide(L)'
;NQYVKDIKRISELMLRRELCVWLRNSFMFSISPTGRDFFKTRNRLYNFTNKVIQERKRMFLDMINKDKDELNIYLDKKRTPFLDCLLQVQYNQPGILSDLDIREEVDTFIFEGHDTTSAAILFGLNCLGQHKDIQGKSRKRIANHFWYQ
;
A
#
# COMPACT_ATOMS: atom_id res chain seq x y z
N ASN A 1 -6.14 -4.12 -12.62
CA ASN A 1 -4.76 -4.03 -12.12
C ASN A 1 -4.33 -5.38 -11.56
N GLN A 2 -3.24 -5.98 -12.04
CA GLN A 2 -2.75 -7.29 -11.58
C GLN A 2 -2.29 -7.24 -10.12
N TYR A 3 -1.71 -6.13 -9.68
CA TYR A 3 -1.23 -5.92 -8.32
C TYR A 3 -2.35 -6.04 -7.28
N VAL A 4 -3.47 -5.35 -7.51
CA VAL A 4 -4.66 -5.40 -6.63
C VAL A 4 -5.25 -6.81 -6.57
N LYS A 5 -5.23 -7.57 -7.67
CA LYS A 5 -5.66 -8.98 -7.69
C LYS A 5 -4.73 -9.85 -6.85
N ASP A 6 -3.42 -9.61 -6.94
CA ASP A 6 -2.41 -10.34 -6.18
C ASP A 6 -2.52 -10.05 -4.67
N ILE A 7 -2.83 -8.81 -4.25
CA ILE A 7 -3.13 -8.47 -2.86
C ILE A 7 -4.35 -9.25 -2.36
N LYS A 8 -5.49 -9.15 -3.03
CA LYS A 8 -6.70 -9.89 -2.60
C LYS A 8 -6.44 -11.39 -2.50
N ARG A 9 -5.71 -11.94 -3.47
CA ARG A 9 -5.34 -13.35 -3.48
C ARG A 9 -4.44 -13.71 -2.30
N ILE A 10 -3.46 -12.86 -1.95
CA ILE A 10 -2.60 -13.13 -0.80
C ILE A 10 -3.39 -13.05 0.52
N SER A 11 -4.31 -12.07 0.66
CA SER A 11 -5.22 -11.96 1.82
C SER A 11 -6.07 -13.23 1.99
N GLU A 12 -6.69 -13.72 0.91
CA GLU A 12 -7.46 -14.97 0.92
C GLU A 12 -6.62 -16.19 1.36
N LEU A 13 -5.41 -16.31 0.81
CA LEU A 13 -4.51 -17.42 1.11
C LEU A 13 -3.98 -17.37 2.55
N MET A 14 -3.74 -16.16 3.09
CA MET A 14 -3.39 -15.95 4.50
C MET A 14 -4.55 -16.36 5.41
N LEU A 15 -5.77 -15.87 5.15
CA LEU A 15 -6.95 -16.26 5.92
C LEU A 15 -7.16 -17.78 5.90
N ARG A 16 -6.99 -18.41 4.73
CA ARG A 16 -7.06 -19.87 4.62
C ARG A 16 -6.01 -20.58 5.48
N ARG A 17 -4.78 -20.05 5.53
CA ARG A 17 -3.70 -20.61 6.36
C ARG A 17 -4.05 -20.54 7.85
N GLU A 18 -4.62 -19.42 8.30
CA GLU A 18 -4.98 -19.22 9.71
C GLU A 18 -6.15 -20.10 10.17
N LEU A 19 -7.15 -20.26 9.29
CA LEU A 19 -8.37 -21.03 9.55
C LEU A 19 -8.16 -22.55 9.42
N CYS A 20 -7.22 -23.01 8.60
CA CYS A 20 -6.94 -24.43 8.42
C CYS A 20 -5.78 -24.89 9.32
N VAL A 21 -6.08 -25.62 10.39
CA VAL A 21 -5.08 -26.09 11.38
C VAL A 21 -3.93 -26.88 10.72
N TRP A 22 -4.21 -27.67 9.69
CA TRP A 22 -3.19 -28.45 8.96
C TRP A 22 -2.25 -27.61 8.08
N LEU A 23 -2.62 -26.37 7.73
CA LEU A 23 -1.78 -25.43 6.97
C LEU A 23 -0.92 -24.54 7.88
N ARG A 24 -1.06 -24.62 9.21
CA ARG A 24 -0.24 -23.85 10.16
C ARG A 24 1.23 -24.27 10.10
N ASN A 25 1.48 -25.57 9.96
CA ASN A 25 2.83 -26.09 9.83
C ASN A 25 3.47 -25.58 8.52
N SER A 26 4.60 -24.88 8.64
CA SER A 26 5.29 -24.24 7.51
C SER A 26 5.73 -25.21 6.41
N PHE A 27 6.12 -26.43 6.78
CA PHE A 27 6.50 -27.47 5.82
C PHE A 27 5.27 -27.98 5.06
N MET A 28 4.20 -28.34 5.77
CA MET A 28 2.94 -28.78 5.14
C MET A 28 2.34 -27.68 4.26
N PHE A 29 2.47 -26.42 4.67
CA PHE A 29 2.04 -25.29 3.87
C PHE A 29 2.82 -25.20 2.55
N SER A 30 4.15 -25.23 2.60
CA SER A 30 5.00 -25.02 1.42
C SER A 30 4.81 -26.08 0.33
N ILE A 31 4.51 -27.32 0.71
CA ILE A 31 4.22 -28.41 -0.22
C ILE A 31 2.76 -28.41 -0.71
N SER A 32 1.86 -27.71 -0.03
CA SER A 32 0.45 -27.66 -0.41
C SER A 32 0.24 -26.80 -1.67
N PRO A 33 -0.84 -27.04 -2.44
CA PRO A 33 -1.23 -26.14 -3.53
C PRO A 33 -1.43 -24.70 -3.06
N THR A 34 -1.93 -24.52 -1.83
CA THR A 34 -2.15 -23.22 -1.18
C THR A 34 -0.85 -22.47 -0.98
N GLY A 35 0.18 -23.13 -0.43
CA GLY A 35 1.48 -22.51 -0.20
C GLY A 35 2.21 -22.21 -1.51
N ARG A 36 2.12 -23.10 -2.51
CA ARG A 36 2.67 -22.82 -3.84
C ARG A 36 2.07 -21.56 -4.46
N ASP A 37 0.75 -21.42 -4.41
CA ASP A 37 0.06 -20.23 -4.92
C ASP A 37 0.40 -18.97 -4.11
N PHE A 38 0.51 -19.10 -2.79
CA PHE A 38 0.94 -18.03 -1.90
C PHE A 38 2.34 -17.53 -2.26
N PHE A 39 3.33 -18.42 -2.36
CA PHE A 39 4.70 -18.02 -2.70
C PHE A 39 4.82 -17.44 -4.09
N LYS A 40 4.06 -17.96 -5.07
CA LYS A 40 4.01 -17.40 -6.43
C LYS A 40 3.44 -15.98 -6.43
N THR A 41 2.32 -15.77 -5.74
CA THR A 41 1.65 -14.46 -5.64
C THR A 41 2.49 -13.47 -4.85
N ARG A 42 3.06 -13.91 -3.71
CA ARG A 42 4.04 -13.13 -2.93
C ARG A 42 5.21 -12.69 -3.79
N ASN A 43 5.78 -13.56 -4.62
CA ASN A 43 6.92 -13.19 -5.46
C ASN A 43 6.56 -12.10 -6.50
N ARG A 44 5.33 -12.10 -7.02
CA ARG A 44 4.86 -11.04 -7.91
C ARG A 44 4.73 -9.70 -7.18
N LEU A 45 4.09 -9.70 -6.01
CA LEU A 45 4.01 -8.52 -5.14
C LEU A 45 5.41 -8.03 -4.77
N TYR A 46 6.29 -8.98 -4.41
CA TYR A 46 7.66 -8.71 -4.03
C TYR A 46 8.42 -7.97 -5.13
N ASN A 47 8.30 -8.44 -6.37
CA ASN A 47 8.93 -7.81 -7.52
C ASN A 47 8.32 -6.44 -7.84
N PHE A 48 7.01 -6.27 -7.65
CA PHE A 48 6.35 -4.98 -7.86
C PHE A 48 6.81 -3.93 -6.84
N THR A 49 6.74 -4.24 -5.54
CA THR A 49 7.16 -3.31 -4.48
C THR A 49 8.63 -2.92 -4.64
N ASN A 50 9.50 -3.88 -4.98
CA ASN A 50 10.92 -3.58 -5.24
C ASN A 50 11.13 -2.58 -6.36
N LYS A 51 10.39 -2.72 -7.46
CA LYS A 51 10.49 -1.77 -8.58
C LYS A 51 10.10 -0.36 -8.13
N VAL A 52 8.99 -0.23 -7.40
CA VAL A 52 8.51 1.05 -6.88
C VAL A 52 9.52 1.69 -5.93
N ILE A 53 10.06 0.92 -4.97
CA ILE A 53 11.08 1.41 -4.02
C ILE A 53 12.35 1.84 -4.76
N GLN A 54 12.83 1.04 -5.72
CA GLN A 54 14.04 1.37 -6.49
C GLN A 54 13.87 2.63 -7.34
N GLU A 55 12.74 2.75 -8.04
CA GLU A 55 12.41 3.96 -8.82
C GLU A 55 12.38 5.19 -7.92
N ARG A 56 11.73 5.09 -6.75
CA ARG A 56 11.64 6.22 -5.83
C ARG A 56 12.99 6.58 -5.21
N LYS A 57 13.79 5.59 -4.82
CA LYS A 57 15.15 5.80 -4.27
C LYS A 57 16.05 6.50 -5.30
N ARG A 58 15.95 6.15 -6.59
CA ARG A 58 16.68 6.86 -7.66
C ARG A 58 16.27 8.32 -7.76
N MET A 59 14.96 8.59 -7.81
CA MET A 59 14.45 9.96 -7.85
C MET A 59 14.92 10.79 -6.64
N PHE A 60 14.93 10.17 -5.45
CA PHE A 60 15.38 10.80 -4.21
C PHE A 60 16.88 11.15 -4.26
N LEU A 61 17.73 10.24 -4.74
CA LEU A 61 19.17 10.49 -4.91
C LEU A 61 19.44 11.54 -5.98
N ASP A 62 18.68 11.54 -7.08
CA ASP A 62 18.80 12.56 -8.12
C ASP A 62 18.43 13.96 -7.60
N MET A 63 17.46 14.06 -6.69
CA MET A 63 17.13 15.31 -6.01
C MET A 63 18.28 15.78 -5.12
N ILE A 64 18.86 14.88 -4.30
CA ILE A 64 20.05 15.19 -3.48
C ILE A 64 21.20 15.73 -4.32
N ASN A 65 21.45 15.12 -5.48
CA ASN A 65 22.59 15.44 -6.33
C ASN A 65 22.44 16.78 -7.07
N LYS A 66 21.21 17.24 -7.32
CA LYS A 66 20.95 18.50 -8.02
C LYS A 66 21.05 19.71 -7.09
N ASP A 67 20.37 19.66 -5.95
CA ASP A 67 20.41 20.71 -4.94
C ASP A 67 19.95 20.16 -3.57
N LYS A 68 20.85 20.21 -2.58
CA LYS A 68 20.54 19.79 -1.21
C LYS A 68 19.57 20.74 -0.51
N ASP A 69 19.58 22.02 -0.86
CA ASP A 69 18.71 23.02 -0.24
C ASP A 69 17.27 22.87 -0.76
N GLU A 70 17.10 22.54 -2.05
CA GLU A 70 15.79 22.20 -2.62
C GLU A 70 15.18 20.94 -1.98
N LEU A 71 16.00 19.92 -1.70
CA LEU A 71 15.55 18.72 -1.00
C LEU A 71 15.13 19.02 0.44
N ASN A 72 15.90 19.82 1.17
CA ASN A 72 15.53 20.23 2.52
C ASN A 72 14.19 20.96 2.51
N ILE A 73 13.95 21.87 1.56
CA ILE A 73 12.66 22.53 1.38
C ILE A 73 11.55 21.52 1.02
N TYR A 74 11.84 20.52 0.19
CA TYR A 74 10.87 19.47 -0.17
C TYR A 74 10.48 18.61 1.04
N LEU A 75 11.46 18.26 1.87
CA LEU A 75 11.28 17.40 3.04
C LEU A 75 10.68 18.13 4.25
N ASP A 76 10.93 19.44 4.35
CA ASP A 76 10.35 20.31 5.38
C ASP A 76 8.90 20.73 5.04
N LYS A 77 8.40 20.34 3.86
CA LYS A 77 6.97 20.47 3.56
C LYS A 77 6.18 19.59 4.52
N LYS A 78 5.12 20.16 5.09
CA LYS A 78 4.13 19.53 5.98
C LYS A 78 3.47 18.24 5.43
N ARG A 79 3.79 17.80 4.21
CA ARG A 79 3.21 16.65 3.51
C ARG A 79 4.27 15.91 2.68
N THR A 80 5.27 15.32 3.34
CA THR A 80 6.15 14.36 2.69
C THR A 80 5.43 13.01 2.50
N PRO A 81 5.50 12.40 1.31
CA PRO A 81 4.99 11.05 1.10
C PRO A 81 5.66 10.04 2.04
N PHE A 82 4.92 9.04 2.49
CA PHE A 82 5.38 8.04 3.47
C PHE A 82 6.74 7.40 3.10
N LEU A 83 6.88 6.93 1.85
CA LEU A 83 8.13 6.31 1.38
C LEU A 83 9.32 7.30 1.40
N ASP A 84 9.08 8.57 1.11
CA ASP A 84 10.15 9.58 1.14
C ASP A 84 10.61 9.88 2.57
N CYS A 85 9.70 9.81 3.55
CA CYS A 85 10.04 9.89 4.97
C CYS A 85 10.97 8.73 5.38
N LEU A 86 10.66 7.50 4.97
CA LEU A 86 11.51 6.34 5.25
C LEU A 86 12.90 6.46 4.59
N LEU A 87 12.94 6.92 3.33
CA LEU A 87 14.20 7.15 2.62
C LEU A 87 15.04 8.27 3.25
N GLN A 88 14.39 9.33 3.76
CA GLN A 88 15.05 10.40 4.49
C GLN A 88 15.68 9.90 5.80
N VAL A 89 14.96 9.09 6.57
CA VAL A 89 15.50 8.48 7.80
C VAL A 89 16.70 7.60 7.47
N GLN A 90 16.60 6.75 6.44
CA GLN A 90 17.71 5.90 5.99
C GLN A 90 18.93 6.72 5.55
N TYR A 91 18.71 7.85 4.87
CA TYR A 91 19.79 8.74 4.42
C TYR A 91 20.47 9.48 5.57
N ASN A 92 19.68 10.05 6.49
CA ASN A 92 20.19 10.85 7.60
C ASN A 92 20.84 9.99 8.69
N GLN A 93 20.35 8.76 8.88
CA GLN A 93 20.79 7.86 9.94
C GLN A 93 21.08 6.46 9.35
N PRO A 94 22.22 6.30 8.66
CA PRO A 94 22.58 5.05 8.01
C PRO A 94 22.69 3.92 9.05
N GLY A 95 21.99 2.82 8.81
CA GLY A 95 21.97 1.64 9.68
C GLY A 95 20.73 1.49 10.57
N ILE A 96 19.84 2.49 10.65
CA ILE A 96 18.58 2.37 11.40
C ILE A 96 17.51 1.62 10.61
N LEU A 97 17.39 1.96 9.32
CA LEU A 97 16.46 1.30 8.40
C LEU A 97 17.25 0.59 7.30
N SER A 98 17.15 -0.73 7.28
CA SER A 98 17.61 -1.51 6.15
C SER A 98 16.64 -1.41 4.98
N ASP A 99 17.10 -1.77 3.77
CA ASP A 99 16.23 -1.87 2.61
C ASP A 99 15.11 -2.93 2.80
N LEU A 100 15.32 -3.92 3.69
CA LEU A 100 14.30 -4.89 4.07
C LEU A 100 13.22 -4.23 4.94
N ASP A 101 13.61 -3.46 5.96
CA ASP A 101 12.66 -2.82 6.88
C ASP A 101 11.76 -1.83 6.15
N ILE A 102 12.34 -0.96 5.31
CA ILE A 102 11.56 -0.01 4.47
C ILE A 102 10.54 -0.76 3.63
N ARG A 103 10.93 -1.92 3.11
CA ARG A 103 10.10 -2.71 2.23
C ARG A 103 8.98 -3.42 2.98
N GLU A 104 9.24 -3.94 4.17
CA GLU A 104 8.21 -4.51 5.05
C GLU A 104 7.17 -3.46 5.47
N GLU A 105 7.62 -2.25 5.79
CA GLU A 105 6.73 -1.12 6.11
C GLU A 105 5.87 -0.70 4.92
N VAL A 106 6.46 -0.62 3.72
CA VAL A 106 5.72 -0.32 2.48
C VAL A 106 4.71 -1.41 2.14
N ASP A 107 5.10 -2.69 2.23
CA ASP A 107 4.21 -3.82 1.96
C ASP A 107 3.04 -3.83 2.97
N THR A 108 3.30 -3.52 4.24
CA THR A 108 2.27 -3.41 5.30
C THR A 108 1.32 -2.23 5.04
N PHE A 109 1.85 -1.03 4.79
CA PHE A 109 1.05 0.16 4.52
C PHE A 109 0.09 -0.02 3.34
N ILE A 110 0.58 -0.62 2.24
CA ILE A 110 -0.24 -0.83 1.05
C ILE A 110 -1.31 -1.91 1.29
N PHE A 111 -0.97 -2.97 2.03
CA PHE A 111 -1.91 -4.02 2.37
C PHE A 111 -3.05 -3.51 3.27
N GLU A 112 -2.70 -2.93 4.41
CA GLU A 112 -3.67 -2.47 5.41
C GLU A 112 -4.51 -1.30 4.91
N GLY A 113 -3.87 -0.33 4.25
CA GLY A 113 -4.54 0.86 3.75
C GLY A 113 -5.55 0.55 2.63
N HIS A 114 -5.24 -0.42 1.76
CA HIS A 114 -6.10 -0.75 0.62
C HIS A 114 -7.36 -1.50 1.03
N ASP A 115 -7.23 -2.60 1.78
CA ASP A 115 -8.36 -3.50 2.06
C ASP A 115 -9.39 -2.85 2.99
N THR A 116 -8.93 -2.11 4.01
CA THR A 116 -9.81 -1.39 4.95
C THR A 116 -10.57 -0.25 4.28
N THR A 117 -9.88 0.60 3.50
CA THR A 117 -10.49 1.71 2.78
C THR A 117 -11.46 1.22 1.71
N SER A 118 -11.12 0.13 1.00
CA SER A 118 -12.01 -0.48 0.01
C SER A 118 -13.32 -0.96 0.64
N ALA A 119 -13.25 -1.61 1.82
CA ALA A 119 -14.43 -2.04 2.56
C ALA A 119 -15.27 -0.85 3.05
N ALA A 120 -14.62 0.20 3.57
CA ALA A 120 -15.30 1.41 4.03
C ALA A 120 -16.03 2.13 2.89
N ILE A 121 -15.39 2.29 1.73
CA ILE A 121 -16.01 2.87 0.53
C ILE A 121 -17.18 2.01 0.08
N LEU A 122 -17.01 0.69 0.01
CA LEU A 122 -18.08 -0.22 -0.41
C LEU A 122 -19.31 -0.10 0.50
N PHE A 123 -19.11 -0.12 1.81
CA PHE A 123 -20.19 0.01 2.78
C PHE A 123 -20.85 1.40 2.69
N GLY A 124 -20.05 2.46 2.61
CA GLY A 124 -20.55 3.83 2.44
C GLY A 124 -21.39 3.99 1.17
N LEU A 125 -20.95 3.43 0.05
CA LEU A 125 -21.71 3.43 -1.20
C LEU A 125 -22.99 2.60 -1.09
N ASN A 126 -22.95 1.46 -0.42
CA ASN A 126 -24.15 0.64 -0.18
C ASN A 126 -25.19 1.40 0.63
N CYS A 127 -24.79 2.06 1.73
CA CYS A 127 -25.68 2.92 2.52
C CYS A 127 -26.26 4.06 1.68
N LEU A 128 -25.44 4.74 0.88
CA LEU A 128 -25.93 5.80 -0.02
C LEU A 128 -26.92 5.25 -1.06
N GLY A 129 -26.72 4.04 -1.57
CA GLY A 129 -27.64 3.40 -2.51
C GLY A 129 -29.02 3.11 -1.91
N GLN A 130 -29.08 2.81 -0.62
CA GLN A 130 -30.31 2.52 0.12
C GLN A 130 -31.07 3.79 0.51
N HIS A 131 -30.39 4.94 0.65
CA HIS A 131 -30.98 6.23 1.05
C HIS A 131 -30.89 7.27 -0.06
N LYS A 132 -31.84 7.22 -1.01
CA LYS A 132 -31.86 8.08 -2.21
C LYS A 132 -31.90 9.58 -1.90
N ASP A 133 -32.57 9.98 -0.82
CA ASP A 133 -32.65 11.36 -0.36
C ASP A 133 -31.27 11.89 0.11
N ILE A 134 -30.53 11.07 0.86
CA ILE A 134 -29.17 11.39 1.32
C ILE A 134 -28.21 11.40 0.12
N GLN A 135 -28.31 10.42 -0.77
CA GLN A 135 -27.51 10.36 -1.99
C GLN A 135 -27.70 11.61 -2.86
N GLY A 136 -28.94 12.07 -3.03
CA GLY A 136 -29.27 13.29 -3.77
C GLY A 136 -28.63 14.54 -3.15
N LYS A 137 -28.71 14.68 -1.82
CA LYS A 137 -28.04 15.78 -1.09
C LYS A 137 -26.52 15.76 -1.27
N SER A 138 -25.89 14.59 -1.14
CA SER A 138 -24.44 14.43 -1.33
C SER A 138 -24.01 14.78 -2.76
N ARG A 139 -24.73 14.31 -3.78
CA ARG A 139 -24.46 14.65 -5.19
C ARG A 139 -24.58 16.15 -5.45
N LYS A 140 -25.63 16.79 -4.95
CA LYS A 140 -25.83 18.24 -5.11
C LYS A 140 -24.70 19.03 -4.43
N ARG A 141 -24.26 18.62 -3.24
CA ARG A 141 -23.14 19.25 -2.53
C ARG A 141 -21.82 19.14 -3.30
N ILE A 142 -21.52 17.95 -3.85
CA ILE A 142 -20.33 17.73 -4.68
C ILE A 142 -20.41 18.59 -5.95
N ALA A 143 -21.55 18.57 -6.65
CA ALA A 143 -21.75 19.38 -7.85
C ALA A 143 -21.56 20.87 -7.55
N ASN A 144 -22.15 21.39 -6.48
CA ASN A 144 -21.99 22.78 -6.12
C ASN A 144 -20.54 23.15 -5.79
N HIS A 145 -19.79 22.27 -5.14
CA HIS A 145 -18.38 22.54 -4.81
C HIS A 145 -17.49 22.64 -6.05
N PHE A 146 -17.72 21.78 -7.05
CA PHE A 146 -16.89 21.75 -8.27
C PHE A 146 -17.33 22.69 -9.38
N TRP A 147 -18.62 23.06 -9.45
CA TRP A 147 -19.17 23.86 -10.56
C TRP A 147 -19.51 25.31 -10.20
N TYR A 148 -19.38 25.71 -8.93
CA TYR A 148 -19.60 27.09 -8.46
C TYR A 148 -18.38 27.72 -7.76
N GLN A 149 -17.18 27.18 -8.00
CA GLN A 149 -15.90 27.88 -7.79
C GLN A 149 -15.38 28.37 -9.14
#